data_AF-A0A7D4A5G3-F1
#
_entry.id   AF-A0A7D4A5G3-F1
#
_cell.length_a   1.000
_cell.length_b   1.000
_cell.length_c   1.000
_cell.angle_alpha   90.00
_cell.angle_beta   90.00
_cell.angle_gamma   90.00
#
_symmetry.space_group_name_H-M   'P 1'
#
loop_
_entity.id
_entity.type
_entity.pdbx_description
1 polymer ?
#
loop_
_entity_poly.entity_id
_entity_poly.type
_entity_poly.pdbx_seq_one_letter_code
_entity_poly.pdbx_strand_id
1 'polypeptide(L)' 'MSARPPAPRPAGPAVPDARWAGKPLRRLTAAELAEALQYLERHRPDDDVLGRALAGEFARRTAAEHHAFHFD' A
#
# COMPACT_ATOMS: atom_id res chain seq x y z
N MET A 1 -19.70 -11.18 -36.92
CA MET A 1 -19.45 -10.04 -36.00
C MET A 1 -18.14 -10.30 -35.28
N SER A 2 -17.03 -9.69 -35.69
CA SER A 2 -15.75 -9.85 -34.99
C SER A 2 -15.67 -8.85 -33.85
N ALA A 3 -15.60 -9.35 -32.61
CA ALA A 3 -15.39 -8.53 -31.43
C ALA A 3 -13.96 -7.97 -31.44
N ARG A 4 -13.83 -6.64 -31.28
CA ARG A 4 -12.54 -5.97 -31.19
C ARG A 4 -11.83 -6.42 -29.90
N PRO A 5 -10.53 -6.80 -29.95
CA PRO A 5 -9.81 -7.17 -28.74
C PRO A 5 -9.77 -5.98 -27.76
N PRO A 6 -9.83 -6.22 -26.44
CA PRO A 6 -9.70 -5.16 -25.45
C PRO A 6 -8.33 -4.49 -25.60
N ALA A 7 -8.32 -3.16 -25.61
CA ALA A 7 -7.09 -2.39 -25.68
C ALA A 7 -6.22 -2.67 -24.43
N PRO A 8 -4.89 -2.76 -24.57
CA PRO A 8 -4.00 -2.88 -23.42
C PRO A 8 -4.21 -1.67 -22.51
N ARG A 9 -4.46 -1.93 -21.22
CA ARG A 9 -4.54 -0.86 -20.21
C ARG A 9 -3.20 -0.13 -20.19
N PRO A 10 -3.18 1.22 -20.12
CA PRO A 10 -1.94 1.94 -19.97
C PRO A 10 -1.27 1.44 -18.70
N ALA A 11 -0.05 0.92 -18.83
CA ALA A 11 0.81 0.66 -17.69
C ALA A 11 1.01 2.01 -17.02
N GLY A 12 0.43 2.19 -15.83
CA GLY A 12 0.75 3.33 -14.99
C GLY A 12 2.26 3.41 -14.76
N PRO A 13 2.79 4.56 -14.31
CA PRO A 13 4.22 4.73 -14.09
C PRO A 13 4.76 3.54 -13.32
N ALA A 14 5.75 2.86 -13.89
CA ALA A 14 6.38 1.70 -13.30
C ALA A 14 7.00 2.14 -11.97
N VAL A 15 6.28 1.85 -10.88
CA VAL A 15 6.77 2.07 -9.53
C VAL A 15 8.00 1.16 -9.40
N PRO A 16 9.21 1.68 -9.12
CA PRO A 16 10.40 0.85 -9.00
C PRO A 16 10.13 -0.22 -7.95
N ASP A 17 10.22 -1.50 -8.36
CA ASP A 17 9.87 -2.75 -7.65
C ASP A 17 9.45 -2.57 -6.19
N ALA A 18 8.30 -1.92 -6.00
CA ALA A 18 7.74 -1.70 -4.70
C ALA A 18 7.20 -3.06 -4.28
N ARG A 19 7.98 -3.84 -3.52
CA ARG A 19 7.62 -5.17 -3.01
C ARG A 19 6.25 -5.20 -2.30
N TRP A 20 5.78 -4.04 -1.85
CA TRP A 20 4.49 -3.81 -1.24
C TRP A 20 3.35 -3.58 -2.25
N ALA A 21 3.65 -3.10 -3.47
CA ALA A 21 2.67 -2.81 -4.50
C ALA A 21 1.97 -4.09 -4.99
N GLY A 22 0.65 -4.04 -5.08
CA GLY A 22 -0.18 -5.20 -5.46
C GLY A 22 -0.51 -6.16 -4.32
N LYS A 23 0.12 -6.02 -3.15
CA LYS A 23 -0.29 -6.79 -1.95
C LYS A 23 -1.58 -6.21 -1.35
N PRO A 24 -2.49 -7.05 -0.85
CA PRO A 24 -3.58 -6.57 -0.01
C PRO A 24 -3.05 -5.88 1.24
N LEU A 25 -3.69 -4.78 1.65
CA LEU A 25 -3.28 -3.94 2.79
C LEU A 25 -2.99 -4.76 4.06
N ARG A 26 -3.85 -5.74 4.36
CA ARG A 26 -3.73 -6.63 5.53
C ARG A 26 -2.50 -7.55 5.50
N ARG A 27 -1.84 -7.71 4.35
CA ARG A 27 -0.65 -8.54 4.16
C ARG A 27 0.64 -7.73 4.15
N LEU A 28 0.56 -6.41 4.24
CA LEU A 28 1.73 -5.53 4.32
C LEU A 28 2.32 -5.56 5.72
N THR A 29 3.64 -5.70 5.82
CA THR A 29 4.37 -5.52 7.08
C THR A 29 4.39 -4.05 7.53
N ALA A 30 4.74 -3.77 8.79
CA ALA A 30 4.87 -2.40 9.28
C ALA A 30 5.89 -1.58 8.45
N ALA A 31 7.02 -2.19 8.08
CA ALA A 31 8.02 -1.55 7.24
C ALA A 31 7.47 -1.22 5.83
N GLU A 32 6.76 -2.16 5.21
CA GLU A 32 6.14 -1.94 3.90
C GLU A 32 5.04 -0.87 3.93
N LEU A 33 4.27 -0.78 5.01
CA LEU A 33 3.29 0.28 5.23
C LEU A 33 3.97 1.66 5.35
N ALA A 34 5.10 1.74 6.06
CA ALA A 34 5.88 2.98 6.16
C ALA A 34 6.51 3.39 4.82
N GLU A 35 7.01 2.43 4.03
CA GLU A 35 7.50 2.68 2.66
C GLU A 35 6.38 3.20 1.74
N ALA A 36 5.19 2.59 1.82
CA ALA A 36 4.03 3.01 1.03
C ALA A 36 3.53 4.42 1.38
N LEU A 37 3.52 4.78 2.68
CA LEU A 37 3.17 6.13 3.13
C LEU A 37 4.16 7.18 2.60
N GLN A 38 5.45 6.92 2.72
CA GLN A 38 6.48 7.81 2.16
C GLN A 38 6.38 7.95 0.64
N TYR A 39 5.99 6.88 -0.06
CA TYR A 39 5.74 6.95 -1.50
C TYR A 39 4.55 7.86 -1.81
N LEU A 40 3.46 7.74 -1.05
CA LEU A 40 2.27 8.59 -1.21
C LEU A 40 2.59 10.07 -1.02
N GLU A 41 3.32 10.41 0.04
CA GLU A 41 3.71 11.80 0.30
C GLU A 41 4.51 12.42 -0.85
N ARG A 42 5.34 11.62 -1.53
CA ARG A 42 6.21 12.11 -2.63
C ARG A 42 5.53 12.13 -3.99
N HIS A 43 4.58 11.22 -4.23
CA HIS A 43 4.08 10.96 -5.59
C HIS A 43 2.56 11.11 -5.75
N ARG A 44 1.81 11.06 -4.65
CA ARG A 44 0.34 11.06 -4.62
C ARG A 44 -0.18 11.80 -3.37
N PRO A 45 0.29 13.02 -3.05
CA PRO A 45 -0.07 13.69 -1.80
C PRO A 45 -1.58 13.94 -1.66
N ASP A 46 -2.30 14.02 -2.78
CA ASP A 46 -3.74 14.28 -2.82
C ASP A 46 -4.62 13.02 -2.62
N ASP A 47 -4.03 11.82 -2.58
CA ASP A 47 -4.78 10.57 -2.38
C ASP A 47 -5.00 10.29 -0.88
N ASP A 48 -5.82 11.15 -0.27
CA ASP A 48 -6.16 11.11 1.16
C ASP A 48 -6.80 9.79 1.60
N VAL A 49 -7.61 9.18 0.72
CA VAL A 49 -8.33 7.93 1.04
C VAL A 49 -7.34 6.79 1.19
N LEU A 50 -6.39 6.66 0.25
CA LEU A 50 -5.35 5.64 0.33
C LEU A 50 -4.38 5.93 1.49
N GLY A 51 -4.00 7.19 1.69
CA GLY A 51 -3.14 7.62 2.80
C GLY A 51 -3.73 7.25 4.16
N ARG A 52 -5.02 7.54 4.40
CA ARG A 52 -5.72 7.19 5.65
C ARG A 52 -5.82 5.68 5.86
N ALA A 53 -6.09 4.92 4.80
CA ALA A 53 -6.17 3.46 4.89
C ALA A 53 -4.83 2.85 5.32
N LEU A 54 -3.72 3.29 4.73
CA LEU A 54 -2.37 2.85 5.08
C LEU A 54 -1.98 3.26 6.49
N ALA A 55 -2.22 4.52 6.88
CA ALA A 55 -1.94 5.01 8.22
C ALA A 55 -2.72 4.24 9.30
N GLY A 56 -4.00 3.94 9.04
CA GLY A 56 -4.83 3.15 9.94
C GLY A 56 -4.32 1.71 10.12
N GLU A 57 -3.87 1.06 9.05
CA GLU A 57 -3.29 -0.28 9.16
C GLU A 57 -1.93 -0.28 9.84
N PHE A 58 -1.10 0.73 9.57
CA PHE A 58 0.18 0.91 10.25
C PHE A 58 -0.02 1.03 11.76
N ALA A 59 -0.93 1.92 12.21
CA ALA A 59 -1.28 2.06 13.62
C ALA A 59 -1.79 0.77 14.25
N ARG A 60 -2.62 -0.01 13.55
CA ARG A 60 -3.10 -1.31 14.05
C ARG A 60 -1.98 -2.31 14.22
N ARG A 61 -1.06 -2.41 13.26
CA ARG A 61 0.06 -3.37 13.32
C ARG A 61 1.06 -3.01 14.39
N THR A 62 1.45 -1.75 14.49
CA THR A 62 2.37 -1.30 15.55
C THR A 62 1.75 -1.50 16.93
N ALA A 63 0.45 -1.19 17.11
CA ALA A 63 -0.24 -1.47 18.36
C ALA A 63 -0.24 -2.98 18.71
N ALA A 64 -0.46 -3.86 17.73
CA ALA A 64 -0.42 -5.30 17.94
C ALA A 64 0.99 -5.80 18.31
N GLU A 65 2.04 -5.27 17.67
CA GLU A 65 3.43 -5.58 18.00
C GLU A 65 3.78 -5.09 19.42
N HIS A 66 3.46 -3.85 19.76
CA HIS A 66 3.66 -3.31 21.11
C HIS A 66 2.92 -4.10 22.20
N HIS A 67 1.69 -4.56 21.91
CA HIS A 67 0.93 -5.40 22.83
C HIS A 67 1.54 -6.79 22.98
N ALA A 68 2.10 -7.37 21.91
CA ALA A 68 2.79 -8.66 21.98
C ALA A 68 4.06 -8.60 22.85
N PHE A 69 4.76 -7.47 22.88
CA PHE A 69 5.97 -7.28 23.72
C PHE A 69 5.68 -6.98 25.21
N HIS A 70 4.42 -6.75 25.62
CA HIS A 70 4.08 -6.39 27.00
C HIS A 70 3.70 -7.60 27.88
N PHE A 71 3.59 -8.80 27.30
CA PHE A 71 3.18 -10.02 28.00
C PHE A 71 4.24 -11.15 27.96
N ASP A 72 5.51 -10.81 27.71
CA ASP A 72 6.66 -11.72 27.79
C ASP A 72 7.50 -11.42 29.04
#